data_AF-A0A918DDC1-F1
#
_entry.id   AF-A0A918DDC1-F1
#
_cell.length_a   1.000
_cell.length_b   1.000
_cell.length_c   1.000
_cell.angle_alpha   90.00
_cell.angle_beta   90.00
_cell.angle_gamma   90.00
#
_symmetry.space_group_name_H-M   'P 1'
#
loop_
_entity.id
_entity.type
_entity.pdbx_description
1 polymer ?
#
loop_
_entity_poly.entity_id
_entity_poly.type
_entity_poly.pdbx_seq_one_letter_code
_entity_poly.pdbx_strand_id
1 'polypeptide(L)'
;MTTNLSARAAYDGATSRERSARQVEYEVFARVTRQMKQANAAPADDMPGFARAVHDNMRLWRVLSADVSRPGNGLPSELRARLTYLGEFTRLHSHKALKGAADLSALIDINTAIMRGLRGEGARQ
;
A
#
# COMPACT_ATOMS: atom_id res chain seq x y z
N MET A 1 7.65 -10.78 -44.87
CA MET A 1 6.52 -10.76 -43.90
C MET A 1 6.95 -11.54 -42.66
N THR A 2 7.15 -10.88 -41.52
CA THR A 2 6.83 -11.31 -40.13
C THR A 2 7.65 -10.51 -39.12
N THR A 3 7.15 -9.33 -38.71
CA THR A 3 7.79 -8.49 -37.67
C THR A 3 6.81 -8.04 -36.55
N ASN A 4 5.57 -8.56 -36.53
CA ASN A 4 4.56 -8.12 -35.55
C ASN A 4 4.23 -9.13 -34.43
N LEU A 5 4.71 -10.37 -34.51
CA LEU A 5 4.40 -11.42 -33.51
C LEU A 5 5.26 -11.29 -32.24
N SER A 6 6.50 -10.82 -32.35
CA SER A 6 7.43 -10.64 -31.22
C SER A 6 7.07 -9.43 -30.35
N ALA A 7 6.60 -8.34 -30.95
CA ALA A 7 6.18 -7.14 -30.22
C ALA A 7 4.95 -7.41 -29.35
N ARG A 8 3.94 -8.10 -29.88
CA ARG A 8 2.70 -8.41 -29.15
C ARG A 8 2.96 -9.35 -27.95
N ALA A 9 3.80 -10.37 -28.14
CA ALA A 9 4.21 -11.26 -27.05
C ALA A 9 5.01 -10.55 -25.94
N ALA A 10 5.84 -9.56 -26.30
CA ALA A 10 6.57 -8.74 -25.33
C ALA A 10 5.64 -7.80 -24.54
N TYR A 11 4.67 -7.16 -25.20
CA TYR A 11 3.67 -6.31 -24.55
C TYR A 11 2.70 -7.10 -23.66
N ASP A 12 2.23 -8.27 -24.11
CA ASP A 12 1.38 -9.17 -23.32
C ASP A 12 2.12 -9.72 -22.09
N GLY A 13 3.41 -10.03 -22.24
CA GLY A 13 4.31 -10.45 -21.17
C GLY A 13 4.55 -9.34 -20.12
N ALA A 14 4.81 -8.10 -20.56
CA ALA A 14 5.00 -6.95 -19.66
C ALA A 14 3.73 -6.65 -18.85
N THR A 15 2.57 -6.62 -19.51
CA THR A 15 1.27 -6.37 -18.87
C THR A 15 0.91 -7.44 -17.84
N SER A 16 1.27 -8.70 -18.10
CA SER A 16 1.00 -9.81 -17.19
C SER A 16 1.91 -9.77 -15.95
N ARG A 17 3.18 -9.38 -16.12
CA ARG A 17 4.11 -9.16 -15.00
C ARG A 17 3.68 -7.99 -14.12
N GLU A 18 3.22 -6.89 -14.71
CA GLU A 18 2.70 -5.75 -13.95
C GLU A 18 1.43 -6.11 -13.16
N ARG A 19 0.51 -6.86 -13.76
CA ARG A 19 -0.66 -7.39 -13.04
C ARG A 19 -0.27 -8.28 -11.86
N SER A 20 0.72 -9.15 -12.06
CA SER A 20 1.26 -10.00 -10.99
C SER A 20 1.90 -9.19 -9.86
N ALA A 21 2.68 -8.14 -10.18
CA ALA A 21 3.26 -7.25 -9.18
C ALA A 21 2.19 -6.51 -8.36
N ARG A 22 1.17 -5.94 -9.03
CA ARG A 22 0.04 -5.28 -8.34
C ARG A 22 -0.75 -6.24 -7.46
N GLN A 23 -0.89 -7.51 -7.86
CA GLN A 23 -1.52 -8.52 -7.03
C GLN A 23 -0.72 -8.80 -5.75
N VAL A 24 0.61 -8.92 -5.85
CA VAL A 24 1.48 -9.09 -4.67
C VAL A 24 1.36 -7.89 -3.73
N GLU A 25 1.39 -6.66 -4.25
CA GLU A 25 1.18 -5.45 -3.46
C GLU A 25 -0.18 -5.47 -2.76
N TYR A 26 -1.24 -5.85 -3.48
CA TYR A 26 -2.59 -5.97 -2.94
C TYR A 26 -2.65 -6.96 -1.77
N GLU A 27 -2.05 -8.14 -1.92
CA GLU A 27 -2.06 -9.18 -0.88
C GLU A 27 -1.33 -8.73 0.39
N VAL A 28 -0.22 -8.01 0.25
CA VAL A 28 0.52 -7.44 1.38
C VAL A 28 -0.32 -6.39 2.10
N PHE A 29 -0.93 -5.44 1.36
CA PHE A 29 -1.84 -4.45 1.94
C PHE A 29 -3.04 -5.11 2.63
N ALA A 30 -3.65 -6.12 2.01
CA ALA A 30 -4.80 -6.82 2.57
C ALA A 30 -4.47 -7.53 3.89
N ARG A 31 -3.31 -8.18 3.97
CA ARG A 31 -2.84 -8.84 5.20
C ARG A 31 -2.64 -7.84 6.32
N VAL A 32 -1.88 -6.76 6.07
CA VAL A 32 -1.60 -5.74 7.08
C VAL A 32 -2.88 -5.03 7.52
N THR A 33 -3.76 -4.68 6.58
CA THR A 33 -5.05 -4.03 6.89
C THR A 33 -5.94 -4.91 7.75
N ARG A 34 -5.98 -6.22 7.50
CA ARG A 34 -6.73 -7.16 8.34
C ARG A 34 -6.18 -7.22 9.77
N GLN A 35 -4.85 -7.26 9.93
CA GLN A 35 -4.20 -7.24 11.25
C GLN A 35 -4.53 -5.95 12.01
N MET A 36 -4.48 -4.79 11.32
CA MET A 36 -4.86 -3.51 11.92
C MET A 36 -6.32 -3.47 12.35
N LYS A 37 -7.25 -3.99 11.51
CA LYS A 37 -8.67 -4.09 11.88
C LYS A 37 -8.89 -4.95 13.12
N GLN A 38 -8.20 -6.09 13.20
CA GLN A 38 -8.27 -6.98 14.36
C GLN A 38 -7.74 -6.28 15.62
N ALA A 39 -6.56 -5.65 15.54
CA ALA A 39 -5.96 -4.93 16.65
C ALA A 39 -6.81 -3.71 17.10
N ASN A 40 -7.45 -3.01 16.17
CA ASN A 40 -8.30 -1.85 16.49
C ASN A 40 -9.62 -2.25 17.17
N ALA A 41 -10.06 -3.49 16.97
CA ALA A 41 -11.28 -4.05 17.58
C ALA A 41 -10.98 -4.88 18.85
N ALA A 42 -9.71 -5.17 19.12
CA ALA A 42 -9.30 -5.91 20.31
C ALA A 42 -9.50 -5.05 21.59
N PRO A 43 -9.68 -5.67 22.77
CA PRO A 43 -9.74 -4.92 24.01
C PRO A 43 -8.38 -4.26 24.31
N ALA A 44 -8.40 -3.21 25.13
CA ALA A 44 -7.25 -2.32 25.36
C ALA A 44 -6.04 -2.98 26.06
N ASP A 45 -6.19 -4.22 26.51
CA ASP A 45 -5.15 -5.02 27.16
C ASP A 45 -4.20 -5.71 26.16
N ASP A 46 -4.56 -5.85 24.88
CA ASP A 46 -3.67 -6.39 23.83
C ASP A 46 -2.76 -5.31 23.19
N MET A 47 -2.02 -4.60 24.04
CA MET A 47 -1.03 -3.62 23.56
C MET A 47 0.07 -4.25 22.68
N PRO A 48 0.58 -5.48 22.95
CA PRO A 48 1.56 -6.13 22.08
C PRO A 48 1.02 -6.39 20.66
N GLY A 49 -0.21 -6.90 20.52
CA GLY A 49 -0.86 -7.12 19.24
C GLY A 49 -1.10 -5.81 18.48
N PHE A 50 -1.54 -4.76 19.20
CA PHE A 50 -1.69 -3.42 18.64
C PHE A 50 -0.38 -2.84 18.13
N ALA A 51 0.67 -2.86 18.95
CA ALA A 51 1.99 -2.36 18.58
C ALA A 51 2.56 -3.11 17.37
N ARG A 52 2.34 -4.42 17.31
CA ARG A 52 2.77 -5.25 16.18
C ARG A 52 2.07 -4.87 14.88
N ALA A 53 0.74 -4.71 14.91
CA ALA A 53 -0.03 -4.31 13.72
C ALA A 53 0.40 -2.93 13.21
N VAL A 54 0.61 -1.96 14.11
CA VAL A 54 1.10 -0.63 13.76
C VAL A 54 2.51 -0.68 13.16
N HIS A 55 3.41 -1.45 13.77
CA HIS A 55 4.76 -1.64 13.26
C HIS A 55 4.78 -2.23 11.85
N ASP A 56 3.99 -3.27 11.60
CA ASP A 56 3.93 -3.92 10.29
C ASP A 56 3.38 -2.98 9.21
N ASN A 57 2.43 -2.10 9.55
CA ASN A 57 1.97 -1.03 8.67
C ASN A 57 3.04 0.03 8.39
N MET A 58 3.77 0.50 9.42
CA MET A 58 4.88 1.43 9.22
C MET A 58 5.98 0.83 8.34
N ARG A 59 6.26 -0.48 8.48
CA ARG A 59 7.24 -1.19 7.65
C ARG A 59 6.79 -1.25 6.19
N LEU A 60 5.51 -1.55 5.94
CA LEU A 60 4.93 -1.53 4.59
C LEU A 60 5.12 -0.17 3.94
N TRP A 61 4.71 0.90 4.62
CA TRP A 61 4.82 2.26 4.10
C TRP A 61 6.26 2.72 3.91
N ARG A 62 7.20 2.32 4.78
CA ARG A 62 8.63 2.61 4.58
C ARG A 62 9.16 2.01 3.28
N VAL A 63 8.80 0.76 2.98
CA VAL A 63 9.22 0.09 1.74
C VAL A 63 8.59 0.80 0.53
N LEU A 64 7.29 1.09 0.59
CA LEU A 64 6.59 1.77 -0.50
C LEU A 64 7.18 3.17 -0.75
N SER A 65 7.33 3.98 0.28
CA SER A 65 7.90 5.33 0.20
C SER A 65 9.32 5.29 -0.39
N ALA A 66 10.15 4.34 0.04
CA ALA A 66 11.50 4.19 -0.50
C ALA A 66 11.51 3.83 -1.99
N ASP A 67 10.54 3.03 -2.47
CA ASP A 67 10.44 2.69 -3.88
C ASP A 67 9.93 3.86 -4.73
N VAL A 68 8.85 4.53 -4.30
CA VAL A 68 8.29 5.68 -5.05
C VAL A 68 9.22 6.89 -5.08
N SER A 69 10.16 7.01 -4.13
CA SER A 69 11.17 8.07 -4.16
C SER A 69 12.28 7.82 -5.20
N ARG A 70 12.39 6.63 -5.79
CA ARG A 70 13.46 6.32 -6.76
C ARG A 70 13.26 7.09 -8.08
N PRO A 71 14.34 7.61 -8.69
CA PRO A 71 14.25 8.30 -9.99
C PRO A 71 13.69 7.43 -11.13
N GLY A 72 13.86 6.11 -11.06
CA GLY A 72 13.37 5.15 -12.06
C GLY A 72 11.98 4.57 -11.77
N ASN A 73 11.25 5.08 -10.77
CA ASN A 73 9.89 4.61 -10.49
C ASN A 73 8.93 5.07 -11.61
N GLY A 74 8.17 4.13 -12.18
CA GLY A 74 7.32 4.36 -13.35
C GLY A 74 5.99 5.07 -13.08
N LEU A 75 5.72 5.50 -11.85
CA LEU A 75 4.49 6.21 -11.52
C LEU A 75 4.55 7.70 -11.94
N PRO A 76 3.41 8.31 -12.32
CA PRO A 76 3.33 9.75 -12.54
C PRO A 76 3.82 10.54 -11.32
N SER A 77 4.50 11.66 -11.56
CA SER A 77 5.09 12.51 -10.51
C SER A 77 4.07 12.94 -9.44
N GLU A 78 2.86 13.27 -9.85
CA GLU A 78 1.77 13.64 -8.95
C GLU A 78 1.36 12.48 -8.04
N LEU A 79 1.23 11.27 -8.57
CA LEU A 79 0.89 10.09 -7.78
C LEU A 79 2.01 9.77 -6.77
N ARG A 80 3.28 9.90 -7.19
CA ARG A 80 4.43 9.74 -6.29
C ARG A 80 4.39 10.76 -5.14
N ALA A 81 4.07 12.02 -5.42
CA ALA A 81 3.93 13.06 -4.40
C ALA A 81 2.79 12.74 -3.42
N ARG A 82 1.61 12.33 -3.92
CA ARG A 82 0.47 11.92 -3.08
C ARG A 82 0.81 10.72 -2.19
N LEU A 83 1.46 9.70 -2.74
CA LEU A 83 1.91 8.52 -1.98
C LEU A 83 2.97 8.87 -0.93
N THR A 84 3.86 9.82 -1.24
CA THR A 84 4.87 10.32 -0.28
C THR A 84 4.19 11.02 0.89
N TYR A 85 3.21 11.88 0.62
CA TYR A 85 2.41 12.54 1.65
C TYR A 85 1.65 11.53 2.53
N LEU A 86 1.01 10.53 1.93
CA LEU A 86 0.31 9.47 2.67
C LEU A 86 1.26 8.63 3.54
N GLY A 87 2.48 8.37 3.07
CA GLY A 87 3.50 7.69 3.86
C GLY A 87 3.89 8.48 5.10
N GLU A 88 4.06 9.80 4.97
CA GLU A 88 4.37 10.67 6.11
C GLU A 88 3.20 10.79 7.09
N PHE A 89 1.98 10.95 6.58
CA PHE A 89 0.78 10.91 7.42
C PHE A 89 0.70 9.60 8.19
N THR A 90 0.93 8.47 7.52
CA THR A 90 0.87 7.14 8.12
C THR A 90 1.87 7.01 9.25
N ARG A 91 3.11 7.49 9.05
CA ARG A 91 4.15 7.50 10.09
C ARG A 91 3.72 8.33 11.30
N LEU A 92 3.28 9.56 11.09
CA LEU A 92 2.87 10.47 12.16
C LEU A 92 1.67 9.93 12.95
N HIS A 93 0.64 9.43 12.25
CA HIS A 93 -0.56 8.88 12.89
C HIS A 93 -0.28 7.57 13.62
N SER A 94 0.61 6.73 13.09
CA SER A 94 1.09 5.51 13.78
C SER A 94 1.74 5.85 15.13
N HIS A 95 2.55 6.90 15.20
CA HIS A 95 3.14 7.36 16.46
C HIS A 95 2.09 7.89 17.45
N LYS A 96 1.03 8.55 16.98
CA LYS A 96 -0.09 8.97 17.84
C LYS A 96 -0.85 7.77 18.39
N ALA A 97 -1.13 6.78 17.54
CA ALA A 97 -1.83 5.57 17.92
C ALA A 97 -1.07 4.77 19.00
N LEU A 98 0.25 4.60 18.85
CA LEU A 98 1.08 3.94 19.86
C LEU A 98 1.13 4.66 21.21
N LYS A 99 0.80 5.95 21.25
CA LYS A 99 0.69 6.75 22.49
C LYS A 99 -0.74 6.76 23.05
N GLY A 100 -1.67 6.01 22.45
CA GLY A 100 -3.10 6.04 22.82
C GLY A 100 -3.81 7.34 22.44
N ALA A 101 -3.22 8.19 21.59
CA ALA A 101 -3.76 9.48 21.20
C ALA A 101 -4.59 9.45 19.90
N ALA A 102 -4.72 8.27 19.27
CA ALA A 102 -5.54 8.04 18.08
C ALA A 102 -5.85 6.54 17.91
N ASP A 103 -6.88 6.22 17.12
CA ASP A 103 -7.17 4.86 16.68
C ASP A 103 -6.48 4.54 15.33
N LEU A 104 -6.72 3.34 14.79
CA LEU A 104 -6.18 2.91 13.49
C LEU A 104 -7.13 3.16 12.31
N SER A 105 -8.30 3.77 12.52
CA SER A 105 -9.36 3.88 11.52
C SER A 105 -8.89 4.62 10.27
N ALA A 106 -8.23 5.78 10.44
CA ALA A 106 -7.69 6.56 9.31
C ALA A 106 -6.63 5.79 8.51
N LEU A 107 -5.78 5.00 9.18
CA LEU A 107 -4.75 4.19 8.51
C LEU A 107 -5.37 3.02 7.73
N ILE A 108 -6.41 2.40 8.29
CA ILE A 108 -7.18 1.34 7.65
C ILE A 108 -7.87 1.86 6.39
N ASP A 109 -8.44 3.07 6.44
CA ASP A 109 -9.10 3.70 5.29
C ASP A 109 -8.12 4.01 4.16
N ILE A 110 -6.94 4.54 4.49
CA ILE A 110 -5.86 4.78 3.52
C ILE A 110 -5.46 3.47 2.83
N ASN A 111 -5.16 2.42 3.60
CA ASN A 111 -4.77 1.13 3.01
C ASN A 111 -5.89 0.55 2.15
N THR A 112 -7.16 0.73 2.55
CA THR A 112 -8.32 0.30 1.77
C THR A 112 -8.46 1.09 0.47
N ALA A 113 -8.19 2.39 0.47
CA ALA A 113 -8.19 3.20 -0.74
C ALA A 113 -7.07 2.77 -1.71
N ILE A 114 -5.87 2.47 -1.20
CA ILE A 114 -4.77 1.93 -2.02
C ILE A 114 -5.16 0.59 -2.66
N MET A 115 -5.74 -0.33 -1.88
CA MET A 115 -6.22 -1.63 -2.39
C MET A 115 -7.24 -1.48 -3.52
N ARG A 116 -8.18 -0.53 -3.43
CA ARG A 116 -9.11 -0.20 -4.53
C ARG A 116 -8.36 0.31 -5.77
N GLY A 117 -7.37 1.19 -5.57
CA GLY A 117 -6.51 1.68 -6.65
C GLY A 117 -5.77 0.54 -7.37
N LEU A 118 -5.21 -0.42 -6.62
CA LEU A 118 -4.48 -1.57 -7.17
C LEU A 118 -5.36 -2.51 -8.01
N ARG A 119 -6.66 -2.61 -7.69
CA ARG A 119 -7.66 -3.35 -8.49
C ARG A 119 -8.10 -2.62 -9.76
N GLY A 120 -7.63 -1.38 -9.98
CA GLY A 120 -8.05 -0.54 -11.10
C GLY A 120 -9.41 0.14 -10.90
N GLU A 121 -9.94 0.15 -9.68
CA GLU A 121 -11.22 0.79 -9.35
C GLU A 121 -11.07 2.32 -9.17
N GLY A 122 -9.85 2.82 -8.93
CA GLY A 122 -9.57 4.25 -8.75
C GLY A 122 -9.38 5.05 -10.05
N ALA A 123 -9.26 4.40 -11.20
CA ALA A 123 -9.06 5.07 -12.51
C ALA A 123 -10.37 5.32 -13.28
N ARG A 124 -11.54 4.98 -12.69
CA ARG A 124 -12.87 5.09 -13.32
C ARG A 124 -13.75 6.19 -12.72
N GLN A 125 -13.17 7.15 -12.00
CA GLN A 125 -13.89 8.26 -11.37
C GLN A 125 -13.30 9.59 -11.84
#